data_AF-A0A7S2PGJ8-F1
#
_entry.id   AF-A0A7S2PGJ8-F1
#
_cell.length_a   1.000
_cell.length_b   1.000
_cell.length_c   1.000
_cell.angle_alpha   90.00
_cell.angle_beta   90.00
_cell.angle_gamma   90.00
#
_symmetry.space_group_name_H-M   'P 1'
#
loop_
_entity.id
_entity.type
_entity.pdbx_description
1 polymer ?
#
loop_
_entity_poly.entity_id
_entity_poly.type
_entity_poly.pdbx_seq_one_letter_code
_entity_poly.pdbx_strand_id
1 'polypeptide(L)'
;MARTGRTLVVAAAAFVAVCRFRQPAFLLPAASLLAAARDAIDSTAVRDEIGDAAKTFAVKAYPFMKEVDWNSYTYLVKPGSAPAGEWVKAIDKAIVMGASMDPELLKKGVLAHHKAIGATSAFSPVLPQADFEAVVASIGRMIASVPESQTMDVY
;
A
#
# COMPACT_ATOMS: atom_id res chain seq x y z
N MET A 1 -3.92 40.31 -2.81
CA MET A 1 -3.43 40.93 -1.55
C MET A 1 -3.92 40.08 -0.37
N ALA A 2 -3.38 38.89 -0.07
CA ALA A 2 -2.05 38.62 0.46
C ALA A 2 -1.74 39.38 1.78
N ARG A 3 -2.60 39.30 2.80
CA ARG A 3 -2.28 39.88 4.12
C ARG A 3 -2.84 39.19 5.37
N THR A 4 -3.65 38.14 5.24
CA THR A 4 -4.23 37.41 6.40
C THR A 4 -3.58 36.06 6.71
N GLY A 5 -2.78 35.49 5.80
CA GLY A 5 -2.08 34.20 6.02
C GLY A 5 -0.76 34.27 6.80
N ARG A 6 -0.13 35.45 6.91
CA ARG A 6 1.16 35.60 7.62
C ARG A 6 1.02 35.69 9.14
N THR A 7 -0.14 36.11 9.64
CA THR A 7 -0.32 36.37 11.08
C THR A 7 -0.56 35.08 11.89
N LEU A 8 -1.22 34.08 11.29
CA LEU A 8 -1.46 32.78 11.95
C LEU A 8 -0.20 31.89 12.01
N VAL A 9 0.69 31.97 11.02
CA VAL A 9 1.95 31.21 11.02
C VAL A 9 2.96 31.79 12.04
N VAL A 10 2.94 33.11 12.26
CA VAL A 10 3.81 33.77 13.25
C VAL A 10 3.37 33.47 14.69
N ALA A 11 2.06 33.32 14.95
CA ALA A 11 1.55 32.98 16.27
C ALA A 11 1.91 31.54 16.70
N ALA A 12 1.87 30.56 15.78
CA ALA A 12 2.24 29.17 16.06
C ALA A 12 3.76 29.01 16.30
N ALA A 13 4.59 29.76 15.56
CA ALA A 13 6.04 29.74 15.76
C ALA A 13 6.47 30.36 17.10
N ALA A 14 5.76 31.40 17.56
CA ALA A 14 6.05 32.05 18.85
C ALA A 14 5.68 31.17 20.05
N PHE A 15 4.58 30.41 19.98
CA PHE A 15 4.16 29.55 21.10
C PHE A 15 5.09 28.34 21.30
N VAL A 16 5.63 27.78 20.21
CA VAL A 16 6.62 26.69 20.29
C VAL A 16 7.98 27.18 20.83
N ALA A 17 8.38 28.41 20.51
CA ALA A 17 9.62 29.00 21.02
C ALA A 17 9.56 29.31 22.53
N VAL A 18 8.41 29.77 23.05
CA VAL A 18 8.25 30.09 24.47
C VAL A 18 8.16 28.84 25.35
N CYS A 19 7.53 27.76 24.87
CA CYS A 19 7.53 26.47 25.59
C CYS A 19 8.92 25.82 25.65
N ARG A 20 9.80 26.11 24.68
CA ARG A 20 11.18 25.59 24.61
C ARG A 20 12.15 26.28 25.59
N PHE A 21 11.81 27.44 26.14
CA PHE A 21 12.71 28.19 27.03
C PHE A 21 12.57 27.83 28.52
N ARG A 22 11.63 26.94 28.88
CA ARG A 22 11.30 26.62 30.29
C ARG A 22 11.54 25.17 30.70
N GLN A 23 12.29 24.40 29.91
CA GLN A 23 12.66 23.02 30.24
C GLN A 23 14.19 22.93 30.34
N PRO A 24 14.76 22.32 31.39
CA PRO A 24 16.19 22.07 31.44
C PRO A 24 16.55 21.11 30.30
N ALA A 25 17.67 21.40 29.64
CA ALA A 25 18.11 20.78 28.40
C ALA A 25 18.02 19.24 28.42
N PHE A 26 16.98 18.70 27.77
CA PHE A 26 17.00 17.34 27.25
C PHE A 26 17.32 17.45 25.77
N LEU A 27 18.59 17.28 25.42
CA LEU A 27 19.02 17.07 24.05
C LEU A 27 18.50 15.69 23.62
N LEU A 28 17.35 15.67 22.95
CA LEU A 28 16.94 14.47 22.24
C LEU A 28 17.95 14.22 21.12
N PRO A 29 18.60 13.04 21.05
CA PRO A 29 19.51 12.70 19.96
C PRO A 29 18.83 12.93 18.60
N ALA A 30 19.58 13.33 17.58
CA ALA A 30 19.05 13.48 16.21
C ALA A 30 18.33 12.21 15.70
N ALA A 31 18.67 11.04 16.25
CA ALA A 31 17.98 9.77 16.04
C ALA A 31 16.50 9.79 16.46
N SER A 32 16.14 10.51 17.53
CA SER A 32 14.76 10.62 18.03
C SER A 32 13.86 11.46 17.13
N LEU A 33 14.43 12.48 16.47
CA LEU A 33 13.73 13.30 15.49
C LEU A 33 13.53 12.57 14.16
N LEU A 34 14.50 11.75 13.74
CA LEU A 34 14.34 10.87 12.58
C LEU A 34 13.35 9.73 12.84
N ALA A 35 13.28 9.21 14.07
CA ALA A 35 12.29 8.22 14.47
C ALA A 35 10.88 8.81 14.46
N ALA A 36 10.68 9.99 15.07
CA ALA A 36 9.39 10.68 15.03
C ALA A 36 8.95 11.10 13.61
N ALA A 37 9.91 11.43 12.73
CA ALA A 37 9.61 11.69 11.32
C ALA A 37 9.30 10.40 10.53
N ARG A 38 9.95 9.27 10.85
CA ARG A 38 9.60 7.95 10.28
C ARG A 38 8.22 7.49 10.74
N ASP A 39 7.89 7.67 12.01
CA ASP A 39 6.56 7.36 12.56
C ASP A 39 5.49 8.31 12.01
N ALA A 40 5.82 9.57 11.72
CA ALA A 40 4.90 10.51 11.07
C ALA A 40 4.64 10.16 9.60
N ILE A 41 5.63 9.61 8.88
CA ILE A 41 5.47 9.11 7.51
C ILE A 41 4.68 7.77 7.50
N ASP A 42 4.74 6.98 8.56
CA ASP A 42 3.95 5.75 8.72
C ASP A 42 2.52 6.04 9.21
N SER A 43 2.28 7.18 9.85
CA SER A 43 0.97 7.58 10.39
C SER A 43 -0.03 8.10 9.34
N THR A 44 0.37 8.23 8.07
CA THR A 44 -0.57 8.52 6.96
C THR A 44 -1.10 7.24 6.29
N ALA A 45 -1.00 6.09 6.95
CA ALA A 45 -1.87 4.98 6.64
C ALA A 45 -3.32 5.48 6.80
N VAL A 46 -3.98 5.75 5.67
CA VAL A 46 -5.42 5.99 5.64
C VAL A 46 -6.05 4.78 6.31
N ARG A 47 -6.48 4.93 7.57
CA ARG A 47 -7.33 3.95 8.23
C ARG A 47 -8.68 4.04 7.54
N ASP A 48 -8.82 3.22 6.52
CA ASP A 48 -10.08 2.94 5.86
C ASP A 48 -10.51 1.50 6.19
N GLU A 49 -11.79 1.24 6.00
CA GLU A 49 -12.40 -0.06 6.27
C GLU A 49 -11.72 -1.19 5.46
N ILE A 50 -11.18 -0.85 4.27
CA ILE A 50 -10.41 -1.80 3.45
C ILE A 50 -9.09 -2.18 4.12
N GLY A 51 -8.38 -1.24 4.73
CA GLY A 51 -7.16 -1.51 5.49
C GLY A 51 -7.42 -2.40 6.71
N ASP A 52 -8.47 -2.10 7.47
CA ASP A 52 -8.85 -2.90 8.64
C ASP A 52 -9.27 -4.34 8.24
N ALA A 53 -10.00 -4.48 7.14
CA ALA A 53 -10.36 -5.77 6.56
C ALA A 53 -9.13 -6.52 6.04
N ALA A 54 -8.20 -5.83 5.36
CA ALA A 54 -6.97 -6.40 4.82
C ALA A 54 -6.07 -6.96 5.92
N LYS A 55 -5.98 -6.29 7.06
CA LYS A 55 -5.27 -6.80 8.24
C LYS A 55 -5.86 -8.12 8.72
N THR A 56 -7.19 -8.18 8.86
CA THR A 56 -7.89 -9.40 9.27
C THR A 56 -7.69 -10.53 8.25
N PHE A 57 -7.77 -10.21 6.96
CA PHE A 57 -7.52 -11.15 5.88
C PHE A 57 -6.09 -11.68 5.92
N ALA A 58 -5.10 -10.79 5.98
CA ALA A 58 -3.69 -11.15 5.95
C ALA A 58 -3.32 -12.09 7.10
N VAL A 59 -3.77 -11.80 8.33
CA VAL A 59 -3.56 -12.70 9.49
C VAL A 59 -4.10 -14.11 9.23
N LYS A 60 -5.31 -14.22 8.67
CA LYS A 60 -5.96 -15.52 8.44
C LYS A 60 -5.38 -16.28 7.24
N ALA A 61 -4.99 -15.57 6.19
CA ALA A 61 -4.49 -16.16 4.94
C ALA A 61 -2.98 -16.39 4.93
N TYR A 62 -2.22 -15.77 5.85
CA TYR A 62 -0.76 -15.92 5.86
C TYR A 62 -0.25 -17.35 6.08
N PRO A 63 -0.91 -18.25 6.85
CA PRO A 63 -0.55 -19.66 6.87
C PRO A 63 -0.54 -20.27 5.45
N PHE A 64 -1.60 -20.05 4.68
CA PHE A 64 -1.68 -20.48 3.28
C PHE A 64 -0.63 -19.79 2.40
N MET A 65 -0.40 -18.48 2.56
CA MET A 65 0.64 -17.74 1.82
C MET A 65 2.03 -18.39 1.94
N LYS A 66 2.33 -19.03 3.09
CA LYS A 66 3.59 -19.74 3.33
C LYS A 66 3.65 -21.14 2.72
N GLU A 67 2.51 -21.76 2.46
CA GLU A 67 2.43 -23.12 1.90
C GLU A 67 2.57 -23.14 0.37
N VAL A 68 2.31 -22.00 -0.28
CA VAL A 68 2.42 -21.86 -1.73
C VAL A 68 3.89 -21.84 -2.16
N ASP A 69 4.25 -22.69 -3.13
CA ASP A 69 5.56 -22.67 -3.77
C ASP A 69 5.64 -21.56 -4.83
N TRP A 70 5.91 -20.33 -4.39
CA TRP A 70 5.99 -19.13 -5.24
C TRP A 70 7.07 -19.18 -6.34
N ASN A 71 8.04 -20.10 -6.25
CA ASN A 71 9.08 -20.28 -7.26
C ASN A 71 8.74 -21.36 -8.30
N SER A 72 7.55 -21.98 -8.19
CA SER A 72 7.12 -23.02 -9.11
C SER A 72 6.98 -22.51 -10.54
N TYR A 73 7.43 -23.31 -11.51
CA TYR A 73 7.22 -23.06 -12.94
C TYR A 73 5.74 -23.17 -13.35
N THR A 74 4.87 -23.73 -12.51
CA THR A 74 3.45 -23.91 -12.82
C THR A 74 2.76 -22.59 -13.17
N TYR A 75 3.19 -21.45 -12.62
CA TYR A 75 2.58 -20.15 -12.93
C TYR A 75 2.90 -19.61 -14.33
N LEU A 76 3.86 -20.22 -15.03
CA LEU A 76 4.21 -19.89 -16.42
C LEU A 76 3.52 -20.83 -17.43
N VAL A 77 2.82 -21.87 -16.96
CA VAL A 77 2.09 -22.77 -17.84
C VAL A 77 0.69 -22.24 -18.12
N LYS A 78 0.15 -22.62 -19.27
CA LYS A 78 -1.22 -22.27 -19.66
C LYS A 78 -2.23 -22.88 -18.67
N PRO A 79 -3.12 -22.07 -18.05
CA PRO A 79 -4.10 -22.58 -17.10
C PRO A 79 -5.32 -23.20 -17.81
N GLY A 80 -5.13 -24.37 -18.42
CA GLY A 80 -6.19 -25.13 -19.12
C GLY A 80 -5.94 -25.29 -20.62
N SER A 81 -6.99 -25.59 -21.39
CA SER A 81 -6.88 -26.01 -22.80
C SER A 81 -7.37 -24.99 -23.83
N ALA A 82 -8.07 -23.92 -23.43
CA ALA A 82 -8.67 -22.91 -24.33
C ALA A 82 -7.64 -22.27 -25.29
N PRO A 83 -7.97 -21.98 -26.56
CA PRO A 83 -7.03 -21.40 -27.52
C PRO A 83 -6.65 -19.95 -27.15
N ALA A 84 -5.55 -19.44 -27.72
CA ALA A 84 -5.05 -18.09 -27.41
C ALA A 84 -6.08 -16.98 -27.66
N GLY A 85 -6.91 -17.13 -28.70
CA GLY A 85 -7.99 -16.18 -29.02
C GLY A 85 -9.12 -16.14 -27.99
N GLU A 86 -9.26 -17.14 -27.12
CA GLU A 86 -10.19 -17.07 -25.98
C GLU A 86 -9.53 -16.41 -24.77
N TRP A 87 -8.24 -16.70 -24.51
CA TRP A 87 -7.50 -16.07 -23.41
C TRP A 87 -7.36 -14.56 -23.58
N VAL A 88 -7.20 -14.07 -24.82
CA VAL A 88 -7.09 -12.63 -25.07
C VAL A 88 -8.37 -11.88 -24.68
N LYS A 89 -9.55 -12.53 -24.68
CA LYS A 89 -10.80 -11.91 -24.23
C LYS A 89 -10.80 -11.67 -22.72
N ALA A 90 -10.26 -12.60 -21.93
CA ALA A 90 -10.09 -12.40 -20.49
C ALA A 90 -9.08 -11.28 -20.19
N ILE A 91 -7.99 -11.23 -20.96
CA ILE A 91 -6.98 -10.15 -20.85
C ILE A 91 -7.59 -8.80 -21.24
N ASP A 92 -8.43 -8.75 -22.27
CA ASP A 92 -9.15 -7.53 -22.68
C ASP A 92 -10.01 -6.98 -21.52
N LYS A 93 -10.74 -7.83 -20.81
CA LYS A 93 -11.50 -7.42 -19.62
C LYS A 93 -10.61 -6.87 -18.51
N ALA A 94 -9.47 -7.50 -18.24
CA ALA A 94 -8.51 -7.01 -17.26
C ALA A 94 -7.89 -5.65 -17.66
N ILE A 95 -7.65 -5.43 -18.96
CA ILE A 95 -7.17 -4.13 -19.49
C ILE A 95 -8.24 -3.06 -19.32
N VAL A 96 -9.49 -3.35 -19.67
CA VAL A 96 -10.62 -2.41 -19.49
C VAL A 96 -10.79 -2.02 -18.02
N MET A 97 -10.73 -3.00 -17.11
CA MET A 97 -10.78 -2.76 -15.67
C MET A 97 -9.59 -1.90 -15.21
N GLY A 98 -8.37 -2.27 -15.57
CA GLY A 98 -7.16 -1.55 -15.17
C GLY A 98 -7.10 -0.11 -15.70
N ALA A 99 -7.61 0.13 -16.90
CA ALA A 99 -7.72 1.47 -17.49
C ALA A 99 -8.76 2.36 -16.78
N SER A 100 -9.73 1.76 -16.08
CA SER A 100 -10.77 2.46 -15.35
C SER A 100 -10.43 2.70 -13.87
N MET A 101 -9.41 2.02 -13.33
CA MET A 101 -8.97 2.18 -11.95
C MET A 101 -8.48 3.61 -11.67
N ASP A 102 -8.61 4.05 -10.42
CA ASP A 102 -7.99 5.29 -9.96
C ASP A 102 -6.45 5.19 -10.13
N PRO A 103 -5.82 6.12 -10.87
CA PRO A 103 -4.40 6.03 -11.21
C PRO A 103 -3.48 6.22 -9.99
N GLU A 104 -3.90 6.94 -8.95
CA GLU A 104 -3.12 7.06 -7.72
C GLU A 104 -3.16 5.77 -6.91
N LEU A 105 -4.33 5.12 -6.84
CA LEU A 105 -4.48 3.82 -6.18
C LEU A 105 -3.70 2.73 -6.93
N LEU A 106 -3.75 2.73 -8.27
CA LEU A 106 -2.95 1.81 -9.09
C LEU A 106 -1.44 2.02 -8.83
N LYS A 107 -0.97 3.26 -8.81
CA LYS A 107 0.43 3.58 -8.47
C LYS A 107 0.81 3.09 -7.07
N LYS A 108 -0.05 3.29 -6.06
CA LYS A 108 0.18 2.80 -4.69
C LYS A 108 0.26 1.27 -4.65
N GLY A 109 -0.61 0.57 -5.39
CA GLY A 109 -0.57 -0.88 -5.54
C GLY A 109 0.75 -1.38 -6.14
N VAL A 110 1.24 -0.75 -7.20
CA VAL A 110 2.54 -1.07 -7.80
C VAL A 110 3.68 -0.88 -6.79
N LEU A 111 3.69 0.23 -6.04
CA LEU A 111 4.71 0.48 -5.02
C LEU A 111 4.66 -0.51 -3.85
N ALA A 112 3.47 -0.96 -3.45
CA ALA A 112 3.32 -1.99 -2.42
C ALA A 112 3.93 -3.33 -2.88
N HIS A 113 3.66 -3.76 -4.11
CA HIS A 113 4.27 -4.96 -4.68
C HIS A 113 5.79 -4.82 -4.84
N HIS A 114 6.26 -3.66 -5.31
CA HIS A 114 7.71 -3.40 -5.43
C HIS A 114 8.42 -3.52 -4.08
N LYS A 115 7.87 -2.93 -3.03
CA LYS A 115 8.40 -3.06 -1.67
C LYS A 115 8.42 -4.52 -1.21
N ALA A 116 7.31 -5.24 -1.40
CA ALA A 116 7.18 -6.65 -1.01
C ALA A 116 8.23 -7.54 -1.68
N ILE A 117 8.45 -7.36 -3.00
CA ILE A 117 9.48 -8.09 -3.76
C ILE A 117 10.89 -7.77 -3.23
N GLY A 118 11.14 -6.52 -2.84
CA GLY A 118 12.42 -6.13 -2.23
C GLY A 118 12.76 -6.87 -0.93
N ALA A 119 11.78 -7.51 -0.29
CA ALA A 119 11.95 -8.32 0.91
C ALA A 119 12.02 -9.83 0.65
N THR A 120 11.92 -10.29 -0.61
CA THR A 120 12.00 -11.71 -0.96
C THR A 120 13.34 -12.08 -1.59
N SER A 121 13.60 -13.39 -1.69
CA SER A 121 14.75 -13.95 -2.40
C SER A 121 14.42 -15.34 -2.95
N ALA A 122 15.31 -15.91 -3.76
CA ALA A 122 15.15 -17.29 -4.24
C ALA A 122 15.01 -18.32 -3.09
N PHE A 123 15.67 -18.08 -1.96
CA PHE A 123 15.63 -18.96 -0.79
C PHE A 123 14.52 -18.61 0.22
N SER A 124 13.93 -17.42 0.11
CA SER A 124 12.83 -16.96 0.94
C SER A 124 11.82 -16.21 0.05
N PRO A 125 11.02 -16.94 -0.74
CA PRO A 125 10.15 -16.34 -1.75
C PRO A 125 8.84 -15.80 -1.16
N VAL A 126 8.54 -16.11 0.11
CA VAL A 126 7.37 -15.60 0.82
C VAL A 126 7.66 -14.19 1.34
N LEU A 127 6.84 -13.22 0.94
CA LEU A 127 6.89 -11.85 1.46
C LEU A 127 6.56 -11.80 2.96
N PRO A 128 7.07 -10.80 3.72
CA PRO A 128 6.68 -10.58 5.11
C PRO A 128 5.17 -10.34 5.26
N GLN A 129 4.57 -10.77 6.37
CA GLN A 129 3.12 -10.62 6.63
C GLN A 129 2.63 -9.17 6.53
N ALA A 130 3.43 -8.21 7.01
CA ALA A 130 3.09 -6.79 6.92
C ALA A 130 3.05 -6.29 5.46
N ASP A 131 3.92 -6.82 4.60
CA ASP A 131 3.91 -6.48 3.18
C ASP A 131 2.76 -7.19 2.46
N PHE A 132 2.39 -8.41 2.88
CA PHE A 132 1.18 -9.08 2.40
C PHE A 132 -0.10 -8.30 2.73
N GLU A 133 -0.22 -7.78 3.96
CA GLU A 133 -1.32 -6.89 4.36
C GLU A 133 -1.37 -5.63 3.47
N ALA A 134 -0.23 -4.97 3.26
CA ALA A 134 -0.16 -3.78 2.42
C ALA A 134 -0.56 -4.06 0.96
N VAL A 135 -0.12 -5.20 0.41
CA VAL A 135 -0.50 -5.66 -0.93
C VAL A 135 -2.01 -5.90 -1.02
N VAL A 136 -2.59 -6.66 -0.09
CA VAL A 136 -4.03 -6.95 -0.05
C VAL A 136 -4.85 -5.66 0.08
N ALA A 137 -4.46 -4.76 0.99
CA ALA A 137 -5.14 -3.48 1.16
C ALA A 137 -5.09 -2.63 -0.12
N SER A 138 -3.95 -2.62 -0.82
CA SER A 138 -3.82 -1.88 -2.07
C SER A 138 -4.69 -2.44 -3.20
N ILE A 139 -4.77 -3.78 -3.32
CA ILE A 139 -5.64 -4.45 -4.30
C ILE A 139 -7.11 -4.19 -3.98
N GLY A 140 -7.51 -4.26 -2.71
CA GLY A 140 -8.88 -3.95 -2.29
C GLY A 140 -9.29 -2.53 -2.69
N ARG A 141 -8.41 -1.55 -2.50
CA ARG A 141 -8.66 -0.15 -2.92
C ARG A 141 -8.73 0.00 -4.44
N MET A 142 -7.87 -0.70 -5.18
CA MET A 142 -7.91 -0.72 -6.65
C MET A 142 -9.25 -1.27 -7.17
N ILE A 143 -9.73 -2.39 -6.60
CA ILE A 143 -11.02 -3.00 -6.95
C ILE A 143 -12.19 -2.06 -6.60
N ALA A 144 -12.16 -1.43 -5.43
CA ALA A 144 -13.19 -0.48 -5.00
C ALA A 144 -13.26 0.80 -5.86
N SER A 145 -12.24 1.06 -6.70
CA SER A 145 -12.19 2.24 -7.57
C SER A 145 -12.91 2.08 -8.91
N VAL A 146 -13.41 0.88 -9.23
CA VAL A 146 -14.12 0.58 -10.48
C VAL A 146 -15.55 0.09 -10.20
N PRO A 147 -16.47 0.17 -11.18
CA PRO A 147 -17.79 -0.46 -11.05
C PRO A 147 -17.69 -1.98 -10.85
N GLU A 148 -18.59 -2.54 -10.03
CA GLU A 148 -18.67 -3.98 -9.77
C GLU A 148 -18.69 -4.82 -11.05
N SER A 149 -19.42 -4.36 -12.08
CA SER A 149 -19.54 -5.04 -13.37
C SER A 149 -18.19 -5.29 -14.04
N GLN A 150 -17.19 -4.42 -13.87
CA GLN A 150 -15.87 -4.64 -14.46
C GLN A 150 -15.08 -5.71 -13.71
N THR A 151 -15.26 -5.82 -12.39
CA THR A 151 -14.67 -6.92 -11.62
C THR A 151 -15.31 -8.25 -12.02
N MET A 152 -16.64 -8.25 -12.21
CA MET A 152 -17.39 -9.43 -12.65
C MET A 152 -17.15 -9.80 -14.12
N ASP A 153 -16.77 -8.85 -14.97
CA ASP A 153 -16.34 -9.13 -16.35
C ASP A 153 -14.97 -9.84 -16.40
N VAL A 154 -14.10 -9.59 -15.41
CA VAL A 154 -12.78 -10.23 -15.30
C VAL A 154 -12.89 -11.65 -14.71
N TYR A 155 -13.81 -11.84 -13.76
CA TYR A 155 -14.07 -13.12 -13.10
C TYR A 155 -14.78 -14.13 -14.03
#